data_AF-A0A962ZZE7-F1
#
_entry.id   AF-A0A962ZZE7-F1
#
_cell.length_a   1.000
_cell.length_b   1.000
_cell.length_c   1.000
_cell.angle_alpha   90.00
_cell.angle_beta   90.00
_cell.angle_gamma   90.00
#
_symmetry.space_group_name_H-M   'P 1'
#
loop_
_entity.id
_entity.type
_entity.pdbx_description
1 polymer ?
#
loop_
_entity_poly.entity_id
_entity_poly.type
_entity_poly.pdbx_seq_one_letter_code
_entity_poly.pdbx_strand_id
1 'polypeptide(L)'
;DDLTEIWAQETQPYPLEEGVMLQGGLQDLQGRFNLNRLAERVARDEEDGAPQFTPAQAQFIRLLQVLGEPQLSEQQAIAITESVSDWMDSDLEPSPLGAEDDYYFVQDPAYRSANRPMASSSELLAVANVAPEVYRALAPLVTVWPQDPAPLNIHTAPAAVLRSINADDELQPLTEAEGEALVARRKDNGFADIDEFLQSPEFAGKEEQMEQVRTLLGENTGYFLLSAQVKVADREMRLYSVLQREGRQVSALARAAGSL
;
A
#
# COMPACT_ATOMS: atom_id res chain seq x y z
N ASP A 1 -3.78 -16.51 3.26
CA ASP A 1 -3.15 -16.75 1.93
C ASP A 1 -1.70 -16.34 1.99
N ASP A 2 -0.76 -17.20 1.55
CA ASP A 2 0.68 -16.93 1.62
C ASP A 2 1.44 -17.14 0.30
N LEU A 3 2.72 -16.74 0.26
CA LEU A 3 3.58 -16.81 -0.93
C LEU A 3 4.07 -18.22 -1.30
N THR A 4 3.77 -19.25 -0.50
CA THR A 4 4.09 -20.65 -0.80
C THR A 4 3.00 -21.35 -1.62
N GLU A 5 1.79 -20.78 -1.63
CA GLU A 5 0.64 -21.28 -2.38
C GLU A 5 0.84 -21.24 -3.90
N ILE A 6 0.12 -22.11 -4.61
CA ILE A 6 0.25 -22.31 -6.06
C ILE A 6 0.04 -20.99 -6.85
N TRP A 7 -0.87 -20.12 -6.40
CA TRP A 7 -1.18 -18.88 -7.10
C TRP A 7 0.00 -17.89 -7.11
N ALA A 8 0.89 -17.95 -6.11
CA ALA A 8 2.01 -17.04 -5.93
C ALA A 8 3.31 -17.49 -6.63
N GLN A 9 3.31 -18.70 -7.19
CA GLN A 9 4.49 -19.27 -7.85
C GLN A 9 4.69 -18.67 -9.24
N GLU A 10 5.95 -18.59 -9.68
CA GLU A 10 6.27 -18.14 -11.04
C GLU A 10 5.60 -19.05 -12.08
N THR A 11 4.87 -18.44 -13.00
CA THR A 11 4.20 -19.17 -14.07
C THR A 11 5.12 -19.38 -15.26
N GLN A 12 5.05 -20.59 -15.83
CA GLN A 12 5.72 -20.90 -17.08
C GLN A 12 4.95 -20.29 -18.25
N PRO A 13 5.63 -19.74 -19.27
CA PRO A 13 4.97 -19.27 -20.48
C PRO A 13 4.13 -20.38 -21.13
N TYR A 14 2.87 -20.09 -21.37
CA TYR A 14 1.92 -20.98 -22.03
C TYR A 14 1.87 -20.70 -23.53
N PRO A 15 2.25 -21.66 -24.39
CA PRO A 15 2.14 -21.51 -25.84
C PRO A 15 0.68 -21.59 -26.26
N LEU A 16 0.27 -20.64 -27.11
CA LEU A 16 -1.01 -20.60 -27.80
C LEU A 16 -0.80 -20.92 -29.30
N GLU A 17 -1.88 -20.88 -30.07
CA GLU A 17 -1.82 -21.05 -31.53
C GLU A 17 -0.98 -19.96 -32.19
N GLU A 18 -0.49 -20.22 -33.42
CA GLU A 18 0.21 -19.24 -34.26
C GLU A 18 1.49 -18.62 -33.66
N GLY A 19 2.14 -19.31 -32.72
CA GLY A 19 3.39 -18.84 -32.11
C GLY A 19 3.19 -17.74 -31.07
N VAL A 20 1.97 -17.58 -30.57
CA VAL A 20 1.64 -16.65 -29.48
C VAL A 20 2.07 -17.25 -28.14
N MET A 21 2.70 -16.44 -27.29
CA MET A 21 3.06 -16.83 -25.92
C MET A 21 2.28 -16.00 -24.91
N LEU A 22 1.61 -16.67 -23.97
CA LEU A 22 0.94 -16.06 -22.83
C LEU A 22 1.76 -16.32 -21.57
N GLN A 23 2.02 -15.29 -20.77
CA GLN A 23 2.59 -15.42 -19.44
C GLN A 23 1.79 -14.53 -18.49
N GLY A 24 1.66 -14.91 -17.22
CA GLY A 24 1.02 -14.02 -16.26
C GLY A 24 1.09 -14.52 -14.83
N GLY A 25 1.07 -13.61 -13.87
CA GLY A 25 1.16 -13.92 -12.46
C GLY A 25 0.04 -13.27 -11.67
N LEU A 26 -0.23 -13.83 -10.50
CA LEU A 26 -1.10 -13.22 -9.50
C LEU A 26 -0.22 -12.58 -8.41
N GLN A 27 -0.66 -11.43 -7.94
CA GLN A 27 -0.07 -10.76 -6.79
C GLN A 27 -1.18 -10.43 -5.80
N ASP A 28 -0.92 -10.65 -4.51
CA ASP A 28 -1.84 -10.21 -3.46
C ASP A 28 -1.78 -8.68 -3.32
N LEU A 29 -2.91 -8.02 -3.53
CA LEU A 29 -3.02 -6.57 -3.34
C LEU A 29 -3.09 -6.18 -1.87
N GLN A 30 -3.61 -7.06 -1.01
CA GLN A 30 -3.67 -6.82 0.43
C GLN A 30 -2.33 -7.03 1.13
N GLY A 31 -1.27 -7.46 0.43
CA GLY A 31 0.11 -7.34 0.94
C GLY A 31 0.68 -5.91 0.82
N ARG A 32 -0.04 -4.98 0.19
CA ARG A 32 0.39 -3.60 0.00
C ARG A 32 -0.37 -2.66 0.92
N PHE A 33 0.22 -1.50 1.21
CA PHE A 33 -0.46 -0.47 1.99
C PHE A 33 -1.63 0.11 1.18
N ASN A 34 -2.84 0.10 1.74
CA ASN A 34 -4.02 0.64 1.08
C ASN A 34 -4.14 2.15 1.35
N LEU A 35 -3.97 2.97 0.31
CA LEU A 35 -4.01 4.44 0.38
C LEU A 35 -5.34 4.97 0.89
N ASN A 36 -6.45 4.28 0.60
CA ASN A 36 -7.78 4.71 1.03
C ASN A 36 -7.97 4.66 2.55
N ARG A 37 -7.03 4.06 3.31
CA ARG A 37 -6.98 4.18 4.78
C ARG A 37 -6.66 5.59 5.27
N LEU A 38 -6.08 6.43 4.42
CA LEU A 38 -5.70 7.81 4.77
C LEU A 38 -6.86 8.80 4.64
N ALA A 39 -8.03 8.36 4.17
CA ALA A 39 -9.23 9.20 4.10
C ALA A 39 -9.85 9.46 5.50
N GLU A 40 -9.47 8.67 6.50
CA GLU A 40 -9.88 8.88 7.89
C GLU A 40 -8.95 9.91 8.56
N ARG A 41 -9.55 10.92 9.22
CA ARG A 41 -8.83 11.91 10.02
C ARG A 41 -8.94 11.58 11.50
N VAL A 42 -7.94 12.00 12.26
CA VAL A 42 -8.06 12.10 13.72
C VAL A 42 -9.19 13.09 14.03
N ALA A 43 -10.17 12.66 14.82
CA ALA A 43 -11.14 13.59 15.38
C ALA A 43 -10.38 14.63 16.20
N ARG A 44 -10.44 15.91 15.78
CA ARG A 44 -9.86 17.02 16.53
C ARG A 44 -10.73 17.30 17.76
N ASP A 45 -10.78 16.36 18.68
CA ASP A 45 -11.23 16.65 20.03
C ASP A 45 -10.12 17.46 20.70
N GLU A 46 -10.46 18.64 21.22
CA GLU A 46 -9.54 19.55 21.93
C GLU A 46 -9.07 18.99 23.30
N GLU A 47 -9.02 17.67 23.45
CA GLU A 47 -8.49 17.01 24.63
C GLU A 47 -6.95 16.89 24.51
N ASP A 48 -6.27 17.38 25.54
CA ASP A 48 -4.83 17.26 25.70
C ASP A 48 -4.43 15.77 25.66
N GLY A 49 -3.70 15.36 24.62
CA GLY A 49 -3.23 13.98 24.45
C GLY A 49 -3.85 13.17 23.31
N ALA A 50 -4.72 13.76 22.48
CA ALA A 50 -5.19 13.10 21.25
C ALA A 50 -3.99 12.79 20.30
N PRO A 51 -3.95 11.60 19.67
CA PRO A 51 -2.87 11.23 18.76
C PRO A 51 -2.84 12.17 17.56
N GLN A 52 -1.65 12.63 17.14
CA GLN A 52 -1.50 13.54 16.00
C GLN A 52 -1.92 12.90 14.67
N PHE A 53 -1.71 11.59 14.53
CA PHE A 53 -1.95 10.84 13.32
C PHE A 53 -2.80 9.61 13.62
N THR A 54 -3.64 9.21 12.67
CA THR A 54 -4.28 7.88 12.74
C THR A 54 -3.22 6.78 12.61
N PRO A 55 -3.51 5.53 13.02
CA PRO A 55 -2.57 4.43 12.87
C PRO A 55 -2.12 4.24 11.42
N ALA A 56 -3.04 4.44 10.46
CA ALA A 56 -2.74 4.34 9.03
C ALA A 56 -1.84 5.48 8.54
N GLN A 57 -2.05 6.71 9.02
CA GLN A 57 -1.17 7.84 8.72
C GLN A 57 0.24 7.61 9.29
N ALA A 58 0.36 7.17 10.54
CA ALA A 58 1.65 6.84 11.14
C ALA A 58 2.40 5.73 10.36
N GLN A 59 1.67 4.67 9.96
CA GLN A 59 2.24 3.61 9.11
C GLN A 59 2.69 4.16 7.74
N PHE A 60 1.91 5.04 7.10
CA PHE A 60 2.28 5.61 5.81
C PHE A 60 3.49 6.55 5.90
N ILE A 61 3.60 7.34 6.97
CA ILE A 61 4.78 8.17 7.28
C ILE A 61 6.04 7.28 7.35
N ARG A 62 5.96 6.14 8.04
CA ARG A 62 7.07 5.17 8.10
C ARG A 62 7.36 4.58 6.72
N LEU A 63 6.34 4.22 5.95
CA LEU A 63 6.49 3.64 4.60
C LEU A 63 7.20 4.61 3.63
N LEU A 64 6.91 5.90 3.69
CA LEU A 64 7.58 6.90 2.85
C LEU A 64 9.08 7.01 3.17
N GLN A 65 9.47 6.81 4.43
CA GLN A 65 10.86 6.85 4.85
C GLN A 65 11.66 5.60 4.42
N VAL A 66 11.01 4.51 4.00
CA VAL A 66 11.72 3.28 3.56
C VAL A 66 12.10 3.27 2.07
N LEU A 67 11.64 4.25 1.28
CA LEU A 67 11.72 4.22 -0.19
C LEU A 67 13.15 4.14 -0.76
N GLY A 68 14.18 4.41 0.05
CA GLY A 68 15.58 4.32 -0.34
C GLY A 68 15.99 5.46 -1.26
N GLU A 69 15.41 5.55 -2.46
CA GLU A 69 15.61 6.67 -3.40
C GLU A 69 14.27 7.11 -4.02
N PRO A 70 13.80 8.36 -3.80
CA PRO A 70 14.46 9.39 -2.99
C PRO A 70 14.38 9.09 -1.48
N GLN A 71 15.39 9.51 -0.73
CA GLN A 71 15.34 9.52 0.74
C GLN A 71 14.46 10.68 1.20
N LEU A 72 13.42 10.37 1.97
CA LEU A 72 12.50 11.34 2.53
C LEU A 72 12.79 11.54 4.02
N SER A 73 12.90 12.80 4.45
CA SER A 73 12.89 13.11 5.87
C SER A 73 11.51 12.85 6.48
N GLU A 74 11.44 12.67 7.79
CA GLU A 74 10.16 12.53 8.52
C GLU A 74 9.20 13.69 8.21
N GLN A 75 9.70 14.93 8.13
CA GLN A 75 8.87 16.10 7.80
C GLN A 75 8.31 16.04 6.36
N GLN A 76 9.10 15.55 5.39
CA GLN A 76 8.62 15.35 4.02
C GLN A 76 7.58 14.23 3.96
N ALA A 77 7.79 13.15 4.71
CA ALA A 77 6.84 12.05 4.82
C ALA A 77 5.51 12.51 5.45
N ILE A 78 5.55 13.36 6.47
CA ILE A 78 4.36 13.98 7.06
C ILE A 78 3.63 14.86 6.03
N ALA A 79 4.35 15.76 5.33
CA ALA A 79 3.73 16.64 4.33
C ALA A 79 3.03 15.86 3.20
N ILE A 80 3.65 14.79 2.72
CA ILE A 80 3.04 13.89 1.72
C ILE A 80 1.81 13.19 2.32
N THR A 81 1.90 12.67 3.54
CA THR A 81 0.79 11.95 4.19
C THR A 81 -0.43 12.85 4.39
N GLU A 82 -0.20 14.07 4.86
CA GLU A 82 -1.25 15.08 5.04
C GLU A 82 -1.86 15.49 3.70
N SER A 83 -1.04 15.72 2.67
CA SER A 83 -1.52 16.07 1.32
C SER A 83 -2.34 14.94 0.68
N VAL A 84 -1.96 13.68 0.90
CA VAL A 84 -2.72 12.51 0.44
C VAL A 84 -4.03 12.35 1.23
N SER A 85 -4.05 12.70 2.51
CA SER A 85 -5.27 12.65 3.33
C SER A 85 -6.27 13.73 2.86
N ASP A 86 -5.82 14.98 2.75
CA ASP A 86 -6.62 16.11 2.25
C ASP A 86 -7.12 15.86 0.81
N TRP A 87 -6.36 15.14 -0.03
CA TRP A 87 -6.84 14.77 -1.37
C TRP A 87 -8.15 13.95 -1.36
N MET A 88 -8.38 13.17 -0.30
CA MET A 88 -9.45 12.17 -0.23
C MET A 88 -10.55 12.50 0.77
N ASP A 89 -10.27 13.27 1.82
CA ASP A 89 -11.25 13.55 2.84
C ASP A 89 -12.40 14.44 2.32
N SER A 90 -13.49 14.52 3.07
CA SER A 90 -14.71 15.17 2.58
C SER A 90 -14.76 16.67 2.82
N ASP A 91 -13.82 17.21 3.61
CA ASP A 91 -13.82 18.63 3.95
C ASP A 91 -13.02 19.46 2.94
N LEU A 92 -12.67 20.69 3.29
CA LEU A 92 -11.94 21.63 2.44
C LEU A 92 -10.86 22.36 3.25
N GLU A 93 -10.58 21.89 4.47
CA GLU A 93 -9.70 22.53 5.43
C GLU A 93 -8.34 21.85 5.40
N PRO A 94 -7.31 22.49 4.81
CA PRO A 94 -6.02 21.85 4.64
C PRO A 94 -5.38 21.53 6.00
N SER A 95 -4.72 20.38 6.05
CA SER A 95 -3.79 20.05 7.13
C SER A 95 -2.60 21.02 7.15
N PRO A 96 -1.86 21.14 8.27
CA PRO A 96 -0.76 22.12 8.40
C PRO A 96 0.30 22.07 7.29
N LEU A 97 0.60 20.89 6.75
CA LEU A 97 1.51 20.64 5.64
C LEU A 97 0.79 19.99 4.43
N GLY A 98 -0.54 20.00 4.46
CA GLY A 98 -1.42 19.44 3.43
C GLY A 98 -1.80 20.45 2.34
N ALA A 99 -2.78 20.09 1.52
CA ALA A 99 -3.21 20.87 0.36
C ALA A 99 -4.63 20.52 -0.07
N GLU A 100 -5.42 21.56 -0.30
CA GLU A 100 -6.82 21.50 -0.74
C GLU A 100 -7.05 22.25 -2.05
N ASP A 101 -8.30 22.42 -2.45
CA ASP A 101 -8.76 23.13 -3.64
C ASP A 101 -7.96 24.41 -3.98
N ASP A 102 -7.67 25.27 -3.01
CA ASP A 102 -6.91 26.52 -3.23
C ASP A 102 -5.50 26.28 -3.79
N TYR A 103 -4.85 25.18 -3.39
CA TYR A 103 -3.55 24.79 -3.94
C TYR A 103 -3.69 24.26 -5.38
N TYR A 104 -4.71 23.45 -5.65
CA TYR A 104 -4.89 22.78 -6.95
C TYR A 104 -5.44 23.71 -8.04
N PHE A 105 -6.21 24.74 -7.68
CA PHE A 105 -6.77 25.71 -8.63
C PHE A 105 -5.74 26.56 -9.36
N VAL A 106 -4.56 26.75 -8.77
CA VAL A 106 -3.48 27.57 -9.35
C VAL A 106 -2.47 26.75 -10.16
N GLN A 107 -2.67 25.44 -10.27
CA GLN A 107 -1.84 24.54 -11.08
C GLN A 107 -2.13 24.71 -12.58
N ASP A 108 -1.24 24.17 -13.43
CA ASP A 108 -1.43 24.14 -14.89
C ASP A 108 -1.35 22.70 -15.42
N PRO A 109 -2.48 22.12 -15.90
CA PRO A 109 -3.83 22.68 -15.88
C PRO A 109 -4.39 22.80 -14.45
N ALA A 110 -5.37 23.68 -14.23
CA ALA A 110 -6.05 23.80 -12.95
C ALA A 110 -7.00 22.62 -12.71
N TYR A 111 -7.03 22.11 -11.48
CA TYR A 111 -7.94 21.05 -11.02
C TYR A 111 -8.31 21.25 -9.54
N ARG A 112 -8.95 20.24 -8.95
CA ARG A 112 -9.45 20.24 -7.56
C ARG A 112 -8.99 18.97 -6.85
N SER A 113 -9.01 18.97 -5.52
CA SER A 113 -8.91 17.74 -4.74
C SER A 113 -10.07 16.80 -5.10
N ALA A 114 -9.87 15.49 -4.90
CA ALA A 114 -10.86 14.50 -5.32
C ALA A 114 -12.04 14.41 -4.34
N ASN A 115 -11.76 14.66 -3.06
CA ASN A 115 -12.67 14.59 -1.91
C ASN A 115 -13.47 13.29 -1.87
N ARG A 116 -12.75 12.20 -2.18
CA ARG A 116 -13.23 10.82 -2.19
C ARG A 116 -12.04 9.86 -2.16
N PRO A 117 -12.27 8.59 -1.78
CA PRO A 117 -11.27 7.54 -1.92
C PRO A 117 -10.70 7.45 -3.35
N MET A 118 -9.41 7.15 -3.47
CA MET A 118 -8.73 6.99 -4.75
C MET A 118 -9.28 5.78 -5.51
N ALA A 119 -9.54 5.98 -6.80
CA ALA A 119 -9.90 4.93 -7.75
C ALA A 119 -8.67 4.27 -8.39
N SER A 120 -7.52 4.95 -8.39
CA SER A 120 -6.23 4.45 -8.90
C SER A 120 -5.09 4.99 -8.05
N SER A 121 -4.06 4.16 -7.79
CA SER A 121 -2.86 4.65 -7.09
C SER A 121 -2.12 5.73 -7.89
N SER A 122 -2.34 5.81 -9.21
CA SER A 122 -1.74 6.85 -10.05
C SER A 122 -2.24 8.26 -9.75
N GLU A 123 -3.35 8.41 -9.02
CA GLU A 123 -3.83 9.71 -8.54
C GLU A 123 -2.80 10.41 -7.66
N LEU A 124 -1.90 9.67 -7.00
CA LEU A 124 -0.76 10.21 -6.26
C LEU A 124 0.08 11.20 -7.09
N LEU A 125 0.16 11.07 -8.41
CA LEU A 125 0.88 12.01 -9.27
C LEU A 125 0.24 13.41 -9.36
N ALA A 126 -1.02 13.55 -8.96
CA ALA A 126 -1.74 14.82 -8.88
C ALA A 126 -1.75 15.41 -7.46
N VAL A 127 -1.27 14.67 -6.46
CA VAL A 127 -1.30 15.11 -5.06
C VAL A 127 -0.10 16.03 -4.78
N ALA A 128 -0.34 17.10 -4.01
CA ALA A 128 0.72 17.99 -3.56
C ALA A 128 1.86 17.22 -2.86
N ASN A 129 3.08 17.73 -2.96
CA ASN A 129 4.29 17.14 -2.36
C ASN A 129 4.72 15.75 -2.90
N VAL A 130 3.95 15.11 -3.77
CA VAL A 130 4.33 13.82 -4.39
C VAL A 130 5.10 14.05 -5.69
N ALA A 131 6.42 13.97 -5.61
CA ALA A 131 7.26 13.98 -6.80
C ALA A 131 7.10 12.68 -7.62
N PRO A 132 7.28 12.71 -8.96
CA PRO A 132 7.20 11.51 -9.80
C PRO A 132 8.13 10.37 -9.35
N GLU A 133 9.30 10.69 -8.81
CA GLU A 133 10.27 9.72 -8.30
C GLU A 133 9.76 9.04 -7.02
N VAL A 134 9.09 9.79 -6.13
CA VAL A 134 8.41 9.24 -4.95
C VAL A 134 7.30 8.29 -5.39
N TYR A 135 6.45 8.68 -6.34
CA TYR A 135 5.41 7.81 -6.87
C TYR A 135 5.99 6.52 -7.46
N ARG A 136 7.05 6.59 -8.27
CA ARG A 136 7.68 5.40 -8.86
C ARG A 136 8.19 4.42 -7.80
N ALA A 137 8.79 4.93 -6.73
CA ALA A 137 9.27 4.12 -5.62
C ALA A 137 8.12 3.54 -4.78
N LEU A 138 7.04 4.30 -4.60
CA LEU A 138 5.90 3.93 -3.77
C LEU A 138 4.91 2.98 -4.47
N ALA A 139 4.73 3.10 -5.78
CA ALA A 139 3.78 2.33 -6.60
C ALA A 139 3.79 0.80 -6.35
N PRO A 140 4.93 0.10 -6.22
CA PRO A 140 4.93 -1.33 -5.92
C PRO A 140 4.50 -1.67 -4.49
N LEU A 141 4.46 -0.70 -3.58
CA LEU A 141 4.22 -0.88 -2.14
C LEU A 141 2.79 -0.50 -1.71
N VAL A 142 2.03 0.12 -2.60
CA VAL A 142 0.68 0.64 -2.30
C VAL A 142 -0.39 0.06 -3.21
N THR A 143 -1.64 0.19 -2.76
CA THR A 143 -2.85 -0.15 -3.52
C THR A 143 -4.00 0.78 -3.14
N VAL A 144 -5.08 0.75 -3.91
CA VAL A 144 -6.39 1.35 -3.58
C VAL A 144 -7.48 0.26 -3.45
N TRP A 145 -7.06 -1.01 -3.37
CA TRP A 145 -7.94 -2.17 -3.34
C TRP A 145 -7.77 -2.96 -2.04
N PRO A 146 -8.87 -3.43 -1.42
CA PRO A 146 -10.26 -3.03 -1.69
C PRO A 146 -10.52 -1.52 -1.55
N GLN A 147 -11.56 -1.02 -2.23
CA GLN A 147 -11.97 0.38 -2.11
C GLN A 147 -12.41 0.73 -0.68
N ASP A 148 -13.02 -0.23 0.02
CA ASP A 148 -13.22 -0.21 1.47
C ASP A 148 -12.05 -0.97 2.13
N PRO A 149 -11.08 -0.30 2.78
CA PRO A 149 -9.82 -0.91 3.15
C PRO A 149 -9.94 -2.13 4.09
N ALA A 150 -9.43 -3.27 3.63
CA ALA A 150 -9.27 -4.47 4.44
C ALA A 150 -7.88 -4.51 5.10
N PRO A 151 -7.69 -5.30 6.17
CA PRO A 151 -6.41 -5.45 6.83
C PRO A 151 -5.28 -5.95 5.91
N LEU A 152 -4.06 -5.50 6.18
CA LEU A 152 -2.82 -5.82 5.47
C LEU A 152 -2.42 -7.27 5.73
N ASN A 153 -2.30 -8.07 4.68
CA ASN A 153 -1.85 -9.45 4.76
C ASN A 153 -0.34 -9.54 5.07
N ILE A 154 0.00 -9.94 6.30
CA ILE A 154 1.38 -10.09 6.76
C ILE A 154 2.15 -11.19 6.02
N HIS A 155 1.45 -12.17 5.42
CA HIS A 155 2.09 -13.29 4.73
C HIS A 155 2.60 -12.94 3.33
N THR A 156 2.16 -11.82 2.76
CA THR A 156 2.50 -11.41 1.40
C THR A 156 3.15 -10.03 1.34
N ALA A 157 3.12 -9.26 2.44
CA ALA A 157 3.69 -7.92 2.48
C ALA A 157 5.19 -7.90 2.11
N PRO A 158 5.65 -7.00 1.21
CA PRO A 158 7.07 -6.88 0.89
C PRO A 158 7.85 -6.31 2.08
N ALA A 159 9.18 -6.54 2.10
CA ALA A 159 10.05 -6.08 3.20
C ALA A 159 9.86 -4.60 3.55
N ALA A 160 9.73 -3.74 2.53
CA ALA A 160 9.50 -2.31 2.70
C ALA A 160 8.18 -1.99 3.43
N VAL A 161 7.10 -2.75 3.16
CA VAL A 161 5.82 -2.58 3.88
C VAL A 161 5.89 -3.17 5.29
N LEU A 162 6.60 -4.29 5.49
CA LEU A 162 6.82 -4.83 6.84
C LEU A 162 7.59 -3.83 7.72
N ARG A 163 8.56 -3.10 7.15
CA ARG A 163 9.32 -2.08 7.86
C ARG A 163 8.48 -0.89 8.33
N SER A 164 7.28 -0.68 7.80
CA SER A 164 6.38 0.37 8.27
C SER A 164 5.53 -0.05 9.48
N ILE A 165 5.57 -1.32 9.87
CA ILE A 165 4.90 -1.83 11.06
C ILE A 165 5.85 -1.64 12.25
N ASN A 166 5.50 -0.75 13.19
CA ASN A 166 6.29 -0.42 14.37
C ASN A 166 5.37 0.11 15.48
N ALA A 167 5.91 0.35 16.68
CA ALA A 167 5.20 0.93 17.82
C ALA A 167 4.41 2.19 17.45
N ASP A 168 3.21 2.32 18.03
CA ASP A 168 2.19 3.31 17.68
C ASP A 168 2.69 4.76 17.82
N ASP A 169 3.60 5.03 18.75
CA ASP A 169 4.18 6.35 19.04
C ASP A 169 5.49 6.65 18.27
N GLU A 170 6.08 5.68 17.59
CA GLU A 170 7.30 5.87 16.79
C GLU A 170 6.95 6.24 15.34
N LEU A 171 7.50 7.31 14.78
CA LEU A 171 7.34 7.62 13.35
C LEU A 171 8.46 7.06 12.47
N GLN A 172 9.48 6.46 13.06
CA GLN A 172 10.58 5.86 12.33
C GLN A 172 10.23 4.41 11.93
N PRO A 173 10.56 4.00 10.69
CA PRO A 173 10.37 2.62 10.28
C PRO A 173 11.40 1.71 10.96
N LEU A 174 11.14 0.40 10.93
CA LEU A 174 12.17 -0.59 11.21
C LEU A 174 13.34 -0.43 10.23
N THR A 175 14.51 -0.84 10.69
CA THR A 175 15.73 -0.89 9.88
C THR A 175 15.59 -1.88 8.72
N GLU A 176 16.45 -1.74 7.71
CA GLU A 176 16.50 -2.69 6.60
C GLU A 176 16.78 -4.13 7.08
N ALA A 177 17.67 -4.28 8.06
CA ALA A 177 18.03 -5.58 8.63
C ALA A 177 16.85 -6.24 9.35
N GLU A 178 16.06 -5.48 10.12
CA GLU A 178 14.84 -5.98 10.77
C GLU A 178 13.78 -6.39 9.75
N GLY A 179 13.59 -5.59 8.70
CA GLY A 179 12.68 -5.94 7.59
C GLY A 179 13.04 -7.25 6.89
N GLU A 180 14.33 -7.42 6.56
CA GLU A 180 14.82 -8.66 5.97
C GLU A 180 14.72 -9.86 6.92
N ALA A 181 14.94 -9.66 8.22
CA ALA A 181 14.77 -10.69 9.23
C ALA A 181 13.31 -11.17 9.33
N LEU A 182 12.34 -10.26 9.27
CA LEU A 182 10.91 -10.60 9.21
C LEU A 182 10.57 -11.42 7.96
N VAL A 183 11.10 -11.04 6.79
CA VAL A 183 10.90 -11.79 5.53
C VAL A 183 11.53 -13.17 5.59
N ALA A 184 12.75 -13.29 6.13
CA ALA A 184 13.42 -14.58 6.29
C ALA A 184 12.65 -15.49 7.23
N ARG A 185 12.20 -14.98 8.39
CA ARG A 185 11.38 -15.71 9.35
C ARG A 185 10.08 -16.22 8.75
N ARG A 186 9.39 -15.35 8.00
CA ARG A 186 8.18 -15.72 7.26
C ARG A 186 8.43 -16.86 6.27
N LYS A 187 9.57 -16.86 5.59
CA LYS A 187 9.94 -17.90 4.62
C LYS A 187 10.29 -19.23 5.28
N ASP A 188 10.97 -19.19 6.41
CA ASP A 188 11.48 -20.39 7.08
C ASP A 188 10.40 -21.11 7.91
N ASN A 189 9.63 -20.36 8.69
CA ASN A 189 8.65 -20.91 9.64
C ASN A 189 7.21 -20.44 9.38
N GLY A 190 7.03 -19.33 8.67
CA GLY A 190 5.74 -18.64 8.59
C GLY A 190 5.40 -17.88 9.88
N PHE A 191 4.20 -17.32 9.91
CA PHE A 191 3.52 -16.85 11.10
C PHE A 191 2.17 -17.57 11.13
N ALA A 192 1.77 -18.16 12.24
CA ALA A 192 0.47 -18.81 12.35
C ALA A 192 -0.66 -17.78 12.43
N ASP A 193 -0.40 -16.66 13.11
CA ASP A 193 -1.33 -15.56 13.30
C ASP A 193 -0.59 -14.22 13.53
N ILE A 194 -1.36 -13.15 13.67
CA ILE A 194 -0.86 -11.81 14.00
C ILE A 194 -0.11 -11.79 15.35
N ASP A 195 -0.52 -12.59 16.32
CA ASP A 195 0.12 -12.58 17.65
C ASP A 195 1.53 -13.17 17.58
N GLU A 196 1.72 -14.28 16.85
CA GLU A 196 3.06 -14.83 16.57
C GLU A 196 3.91 -13.84 15.77
N PHE A 197 3.33 -13.14 14.80
CA PHE A 197 4.03 -12.09 14.05
C PHE A 197 4.52 -10.96 14.96
N LEU A 198 3.67 -10.44 15.84
CA LEU A 198 4.01 -9.35 16.76
C LEU A 198 4.95 -9.80 17.90
N GLN A 199 5.10 -11.10 18.15
CA GLN A 199 6.10 -11.67 19.05
C GLN A 199 7.49 -11.83 18.41
N SER A 200 7.66 -11.41 17.15
CA SER A 200 8.96 -11.49 16.49
C SER A 200 10.00 -10.64 17.22
N PRO A 201 11.28 -11.07 17.30
CA PRO A 201 12.34 -10.34 18.01
C PRO A 201 12.52 -8.88 17.60
N GLU A 202 12.16 -8.54 16.37
CA GLU A 202 12.19 -7.20 15.80
C GLU A 202 11.22 -6.23 16.49
N PHE A 203 10.24 -6.76 17.24
CA PHE A 203 9.27 -6.01 18.04
C PHE A 203 9.49 -6.13 19.56
N ALA A 204 10.60 -6.74 19.99
CA ALA A 204 10.83 -7.03 21.40
C ALA A 204 10.82 -5.75 22.27
N GLY A 205 9.95 -5.72 23.28
CA GLY A 205 9.78 -4.58 24.19
C GLY A 205 8.83 -3.50 23.67
N LYS A 206 8.20 -3.70 22.51
CA LYS A 206 7.21 -2.78 21.90
C LYS A 206 5.79 -3.36 21.88
N GLU A 207 5.59 -4.56 22.44
CA GLU A 207 4.36 -5.34 22.25
C GLU A 207 3.11 -4.61 22.75
N GLU A 208 3.19 -3.95 23.92
CA GLU A 208 2.10 -3.15 24.49
C GLU A 208 1.84 -1.84 23.72
N GLN A 209 2.79 -1.40 22.90
CA GLN A 209 2.72 -0.17 22.10
C GLN A 209 2.28 -0.44 20.66
N MET A 210 1.80 -1.64 20.35
CA MET A 210 1.38 -2.01 18.99
C MET A 210 -0.11 -2.33 18.89
N GLU A 211 -0.91 -1.90 19.87
CA GLU A 211 -2.35 -2.16 19.90
C GLU A 211 -3.08 -1.53 18.70
N GLN A 212 -2.70 -0.30 18.31
CA GLN A 212 -3.36 0.40 17.22
C GLN A 212 -2.90 -0.13 15.87
N VAL A 213 -1.59 -0.30 15.65
CA VAL A 213 -1.07 -0.87 14.39
C VAL A 213 -1.58 -2.29 14.17
N ARG A 214 -1.82 -3.08 15.24
CA ARG A 214 -2.42 -4.43 15.15
C ARG A 214 -3.77 -4.42 14.45
N THR A 215 -4.56 -3.35 14.57
CA THR A 215 -5.86 -3.22 13.89
C THR A 215 -5.76 -3.12 12.37
N LEU A 216 -4.58 -2.77 11.85
CA LEU A 216 -4.31 -2.67 10.43
C LEU A 216 -3.89 -4.01 9.81
N LEU A 217 -3.58 -5.02 10.63
CA LEU A 217 -2.98 -6.28 10.20
C LEU A 217 -4.03 -7.39 9.99
N GLY A 218 -3.76 -8.25 9.02
CA GLY A 218 -4.55 -9.42 8.66
C GLY A 218 -3.69 -10.53 8.07
N GLU A 219 -4.35 -11.64 7.77
CA GLU A 219 -3.70 -12.91 7.34
C GLU A 219 -4.28 -13.44 6.01
N ASN A 220 -5.29 -12.75 5.48
CA ASN A 220 -6.11 -13.24 4.38
C ASN A 220 -6.25 -12.20 3.28
N THR A 221 -6.41 -12.68 2.05
CA THR A 221 -6.71 -11.80 0.92
C THR A 221 -7.96 -12.23 0.15
N GLY A 222 -8.73 -11.22 -0.24
CA GLY A 222 -9.80 -11.32 -1.22
C GLY A 222 -9.46 -10.61 -2.53
N TYR A 223 -8.31 -9.95 -2.65
CA TYR A 223 -8.00 -9.07 -3.78
C TYR A 223 -6.65 -9.39 -4.40
N PHE A 224 -6.67 -9.69 -5.70
CA PHE A 224 -5.49 -10.09 -6.44
C PHE A 224 -5.31 -9.23 -7.69
N LEU A 225 -4.07 -8.90 -8.01
CA LEU A 225 -3.70 -8.32 -9.30
C LEU A 225 -3.26 -9.45 -10.22
N LEU A 226 -4.02 -9.68 -11.28
CA LEU A 226 -3.57 -10.47 -12.42
C LEU A 226 -2.78 -9.58 -13.37
N SER A 227 -1.50 -9.87 -13.55
CA SER A 227 -0.68 -9.32 -14.62
C SER A 227 -0.52 -10.37 -15.70
N ALA A 228 -0.98 -10.08 -16.92
CA ALA A 228 -0.86 -10.97 -18.07
C ALA A 228 -0.14 -10.26 -19.22
N GLN A 229 0.81 -10.96 -19.82
CA GLN A 229 1.58 -10.52 -20.98
C GLN A 229 1.34 -11.50 -22.14
N VAL A 230 0.97 -10.95 -23.29
CA VAL A 230 0.82 -11.69 -24.54
C VAL A 230 1.87 -11.20 -25.52
N LYS A 231 2.66 -12.11 -26.08
CA LYS A 231 3.63 -11.83 -27.14
C LYS A 231 3.16 -12.44 -28.45
N VAL A 232 3.00 -11.61 -29.48
CA VAL A 232 2.64 -12.00 -30.85
C VAL A 232 3.70 -11.44 -31.79
N ALA A 233 4.56 -12.31 -32.33
CA ALA A 233 5.76 -11.89 -33.07
C ALA A 233 6.58 -10.85 -32.27
N ASP A 234 6.67 -9.61 -32.78
CA ASP A 234 7.41 -8.50 -32.16
C ASP A 234 6.52 -7.57 -31.28
N ARG A 235 5.23 -7.88 -31.13
CA ARG A 235 4.30 -7.08 -30.31
C ARG A 235 4.12 -7.71 -28.95
N GLU A 236 4.25 -6.88 -27.92
CA GLU A 236 3.96 -7.23 -26.54
C GLU A 236 2.75 -6.43 -26.06
N MET A 237 1.77 -7.12 -25.49
CA MET A 237 0.62 -6.50 -24.83
C MET A 237 0.60 -6.93 -23.37
N ARG A 238 0.46 -5.96 -22.47
CA ARG A 238 0.27 -6.22 -21.03
C ARG A 238 -1.14 -5.81 -20.62
N LEU A 239 -1.80 -6.68 -19.87
CA LEU A 239 -3.10 -6.44 -19.28
C LEU A 239 -3.00 -6.67 -17.78
N TYR A 240 -3.52 -5.72 -17.02
CA TYR A 240 -3.71 -5.84 -15.58
C TYR A 240 -5.20 -5.99 -15.30
N SER A 241 -5.56 -6.87 -14.37
CA SER A 241 -6.93 -7.01 -13.88
C SER A 241 -6.94 -7.12 -12.35
N VAL A 242 -7.75 -6.30 -11.68
CA VAL A 242 -8.06 -6.51 -10.27
C VAL A 242 -9.14 -7.57 -10.17
N LEU A 243 -8.82 -8.67 -9.48
CA LEU A 243 -9.71 -9.78 -9.21
C LEU A 243 -10.14 -9.74 -7.76
N GLN A 244 -11.43 -9.97 -7.51
CA GLN A 244 -11.99 -10.16 -6.18
C GLN A 244 -12.42 -11.62 -6.03
N ARG A 245 -12.02 -12.24 -4.91
CA ARG A 245 -12.38 -13.60 -4.53
C ARG A 245 -13.33 -13.56 -3.33
N GLU A 246 -14.57 -13.99 -3.54
CA GLU A 246 -15.58 -14.17 -2.49
C GLU A 246 -15.94 -15.65 -2.40
N GLY A 247 -15.35 -16.35 -1.41
CA GLY A 247 -15.47 -17.80 -1.29
C GLY A 247 -14.90 -18.52 -2.51
N ARG A 248 -15.76 -19.17 -3.30
CA ARG A 248 -15.38 -19.86 -4.56
C ARG A 248 -15.60 -19.03 -5.82
N GLN A 249 -16.16 -17.83 -5.69
CA GLN A 249 -16.46 -16.96 -6.82
C GLN A 249 -15.31 -15.98 -7.04
N VAL A 250 -14.93 -15.78 -8.31
CA VAL A 250 -13.95 -14.78 -8.71
C VAL A 250 -14.59 -13.83 -9.71
N SER A 251 -14.48 -12.53 -9.46
CA SER A 251 -14.95 -11.46 -10.36
C SER A 251 -13.79 -10.55 -10.73
N ALA A 252 -13.83 -9.96 -11.93
CA ALA A 252 -12.88 -8.93 -12.34
C ALA A 252 -13.52 -7.56 -12.13
N LEU A 253 -12.91 -6.73 -11.29
CA LEU A 253 -13.43 -5.41 -10.91
C LEU A 253 -12.94 -4.29 -11.83
N ALA A 254 -11.65 -4.35 -12.20
CA ALA A 254 -11.01 -3.35 -13.04
C ALA A 254 -10.06 -4.02 -14.05
N ARG A 255 -9.84 -3.35 -15.19
CA ARG A 255 -8.88 -3.78 -16.21
C ARG A 255 -8.15 -2.56 -16.78
N ALA A 256 -6.84 -2.69 -16.99
CA ALA A 256 -6.06 -1.66 -17.69
C ALA A 256 -4.96 -2.27 -18.56
N ALA A 257 -4.65 -1.58 -19.66
CA ALA A 257 -3.49 -1.85 -20.50
C ALA A 257 -2.39 -0.84 -20.16
N GLY A 258 -1.79 -0.95 -18.96
CA GLY A 258 -0.79 0.01 -18.48
C GLY A 258 -0.42 -0.16 -17.01
N SER A 259 -1.20 0.45 -16.11
CA SER A 259 -1.08 0.34 -14.66
C SER A 259 -2.47 0.38 -14.01
N LEU A 260 -2.61 -0.20 -12.81
CA LEU A 260 -3.78 -0.14 -11.92
C LEU A 260 -3.31 0.22 -10.51
#